data_AF-A0A382VNW9-F1
#
_entry.id   AF-A0A382VNW9-F1
#
_cell.length_a   1.000
_cell.length_b   1.000
_cell.length_c   1.000
_cell.angle_alpha   90.00
_cell.angle_beta   90.00
_cell.angle_gamma   90.00
#
_symmetry.space_group_name_H-M   'P 1'
#
loop_
_entity.id
_entity.type
_entity.pdbx_description
1 polymer ?
#
loop_
_entity_poly.entity_id
_entity_poly.type
_entity_poly.pdbx_seq_one_letter_code
_entity_poly.pdbx_strand_id
1 'polypeptide(L)'
;MGIVFTKMNGSGNDFIIIDNREPVIENSAKRNFVSTICVPKLSVGADGVIFVENSDTADFKWDFYNADGSSAEMCGNGGRCVAQ
;
A
#
# COMPACT_ATOMS: atom_id res chain seq x y z
N MET A 1 -14.62 12.65 1.57
CA MET A 1 -14.18 11.63 2.55
C MET A 1 -12.69 11.45 2.33
N GLY A 2 -11.87 11.55 3.39
CA GLY A 2 -10.41 11.43 3.29
C GLY A 2 -9.96 10.06 3.77
N ILE A 3 -8.88 9.53 3.17
CA ILE A 3 -8.23 8.28 3.61
C ILE A 3 -6.94 8.69 4.31
N VAL A 4 -6.76 8.22 5.54
CA VAL A 4 -5.50 8.40 6.29
C VAL A 4 -4.49 7.39 5.78
N PHE A 5 -3.27 7.83 5.54
CA PHE A 5 -2.18 6.98 5.05
C PHE A 5 -0.84 7.50 5.57
N THR A 6 0.16 6.61 5.56
CA THR A 6 1.56 6.95 5.85
C THR A 6 2.37 6.78 4.58
N LYS A 7 3.14 7.80 4.18
CA LYS A 7 4.12 7.66 3.10
C LYS A 7 5.50 7.37 3.69
N MET A 8 6.12 6.28 3.27
CA MET A 8 7.43 5.86 3.76
C MET A 8 8.40 5.65 2.60
N ASN A 9 9.69 5.80 2.88
CA ASN A 9 10.75 5.49 1.92
C ASN A 9 11.71 4.46 2.51
N GLY A 10 12.00 3.41 1.75
CA GLY A 10 13.01 2.41 2.06
C GLY A 10 14.07 2.39 0.96
N SER A 11 15.25 2.94 1.26
CA SER A 11 16.41 2.93 0.36
C SER A 11 16.11 3.50 -1.03
N GLY A 12 15.31 4.56 -1.11
CA GLY A 12 14.96 5.21 -2.37
C GLY A 12 13.70 4.66 -3.05
N ASN A 13 13.06 3.61 -2.53
CA ASN A 13 11.70 3.23 -2.94
C ASN A 13 10.67 3.84 -1.99
N ASP A 14 9.64 4.49 -2.51
CA ASP A 14 8.55 5.04 -1.72
C ASP A 14 7.25 4.25 -1.81
N PHE A 15 6.62 4.07 -0.64
CA PHE A 15 5.40 3.30 -0.44
C PHE A 15 4.36 4.13 0.27
N ILE A 16 3.10 3.96 -0.14
CA ILE A 16 1.94 4.43 0.63
C ILE A 16 1.43 3.24 1.44
N ILE A 17 1.33 3.41 2.76
CA ILE A 17 0.83 2.39 3.68
C ILE A 17 -0.53 2.84 4.19
N ILE A 18 -1.53 1.96 4.04
CA ILE A 18 -2.91 2.20 4.45
C ILE A 18 -3.31 1.08 5.42
N ASP A 19 -3.77 1.45 6.61
CA ASP A 19 -4.42 0.49 7.50
C ASP A 19 -5.82 0.18 6.96
N ASN A 20 -6.02 -1.06 6.53
CA ASN A 20 -7.25 -1.58 5.97
C ASN A 20 -7.79 -2.75 6.79
N ARG A 21 -7.40 -2.85 8.07
CA ARG A 21 -7.97 -3.83 9.02
C ARG A 21 -9.43 -3.55 9.33
N GLU A 22 -9.81 -2.28 9.32
CA GLU A 22 -11.18 -1.83 9.11
C GLU A 22 -11.28 -1.38 7.64
N PRO A 23 -12.08 -2.06 6.79
CA PRO A 23 -12.06 -1.81 5.35
C PRO A 23 -12.43 -0.36 5.00
N VAL A 24 -11.43 0.40 4.56
CA VAL A 24 -11.59 1.74 3.98
C VAL A 24 -11.62 1.68 2.45
N ILE A 25 -11.04 0.63 1.88
CA ILE A 25 -11.08 0.31 0.46
C ILE A 25 -11.42 -1.15 0.25
N GLU A 26 -12.48 -1.39 -0.51
CA GLU A 26 -12.90 -2.72 -0.93
C GLU A 26 -11.87 -3.39 -1.85
N ASN A 27 -11.72 -4.71 -1.72
CA ASN A 27 -10.76 -5.49 -2.52
C ASN A 27 -10.90 -5.29 -4.04
N SER A 28 -12.13 -5.16 -4.53
CA SER A 28 -12.41 -4.92 -5.94
C SER A 28 -11.95 -3.54 -6.44
N ALA A 29 -11.84 -2.56 -5.55
CA ALA A 29 -11.47 -1.18 -5.87
C ALA A 29 -9.96 -0.91 -5.74
N LYS A 30 -9.23 -1.71 -4.95
CA LYS A 30 -7.80 -1.50 -4.63
C LYS A 30 -6.93 -1.27 -5.86
N ARG A 31 -7.02 -2.14 -6.88
CA ARG A 31 -6.20 -2.03 -8.10
C ARG A 31 -6.35 -0.66 -8.76
N ASN A 32 -7.59 -0.26 -9.06
CA ASN A 32 -7.87 1.02 -9.73
C ASN A 32 -7.49 2.21 -8.85
N PHE A 33 -7.72 2.09 -7.53
CA PHE A 33 -7.31 3.09 -6.56
C PHE A 33 -5.78 3.28 -6.59
N VAL A 34 -5.00 2.20 -6.49
CA VAL A 34 -3.53 2.23 -6.52
C VAL A 34 -3.02 2.91 -7.79
N SER A 35 -3.48 2.48 -8.96
CA SER A 35 -3.05 3.07 -10.24
C SER A 35 -3.35 4.57 -10.33
N THR A 36 -4.35 5.06 -9.59
CA THR A 36 -4.71 6.48 -9.55
C THR A 36 -3.84 7.26 -8.57
N ILE A 37 -3.60 6.74 -7.37
CA ILE A 37 -2.87 7.48 -6.31
C ILE A 37 -1.36 7.47 -6.51
N CYS A 38 -0.82 6.49 -7.24
CA CYS A 38 0.60 6.39 -7.54
C CYS A 38 1.06 7.29 -8.69
N VAL A 39 0.16 7.99 -9.38
CA VAL A 39 0.53 8.88 -10.49
C VAL A 39 1.36 10.08 -9.97
N PRO A 40 2.64 10.23 -10.36
CA PRO A 40 3.46 11.32 -9.88
C PRO A 40 2.91 12.68 -10.35
N LYS A 41 3.09 13.72 -9.52
CA LYS A 41 2.70 15.13 -9.81
C LYS A 41 1.19 15.39 -9.89
N LEU A 42 0.38 14.39 -10.21
CA LEU A 42 -1.08 14.49 -10.23
C LEU A 42 -1.71 13.99 -8.93
N SER A 43 -1.09 12.98 -8.32
CA SER A 43 -1.52 12.37 -7.07
C SER A 43 -0.37 12.38 -6.06
N VAL A 44 -0.51 11.61 -4.97
CA VAL A 44 0.52 11.47 -3.93
C VAL A 44 1.84 10.95 -4.54
N GLY A 45 1.75 10.01 -5.49
CA GLY A 45 2.90 9.36 -6.14
C GLY A 45 3.59 8.38 -5.19
N ALA A 46 3.89 7.18 -5.66
CA ALA A 46 4.69 6.18 -4.95
C ALA A 46 5.02 5.03 -5.90
N ASP A 47 6.03 4.23 -5.57
CA ASP A 47 6.39 3.01 -6.31
C ASP A 47 5.38 1.89 -6.05
N GLY A 48 4.63 1.96 -4.93
CA GLY A 48 3.54 1.05 -4.65
C GLY A 48 2.75 1.40 -3.39
N VAL A 49 1.74 0.59 -3.12
CA VAL A 49 0.82 0.75 -1.99
C VAL A 49 0.73 -0.56 -1.23
N ILE A 50 0.85 -0.50 0.09
CA ILE A 50 0.69 -1.63 0.98
C ILE A 50 -0.56 -1.41 1.84
N PHE A 51 -1.52 -2.33 1.73
CA PHE A 51 -2.66 -2.39 2.63
C PHE A 51 -2.32 -3.34 3.78
N VAL A 52 -2.41 -2.84 5.01
CA VAL A 52 -2.30 -3.66 6.21
C VAL A 52 -3.68 -4.22 6.52
N GLU A 53 -3.80 -5.55 6.59
CA GLU A 53 -5.05 -6.26 6.80
C GLU A 53 -4.94 -7.22 7.99
N ASN A 54 -6.08 -7.72 8.46
CA ASN A 54 -6.11 -8.76 9.48
C ASN A 54 -5.56 -10.07 8.91
N SER A 55 -4.85 -10.82 9.75
CA SER A 55 -4.37 -12.16 9.46
C SER A 55 -4.82 -13.11 10.57
N ASP A 56 -5.14 -14.35 10.20
CA ASP A 56 -5.50 -15.39 11.17
C ASP A 56 -4.25 -16.08 11.75
N THR A 57 -3.07 -15.89 11.16
CA THR A 57 -1.85 -16.66 11.47
C THR A 57 -0.61 -15.81 11.75
N ALA A 58 -0.71 -14.49 11.62
CA ALA A 58 0.38 -13.54 11.84
C ALA A 58 -0.15 -12.25 12.46
N ASP A 59 0.73 -11.36 12.90
CA ASP A 59 0.33 -10.07 13.50
C ASP A 59 -0.49 -9.20 12.53
N PHE A 60 -0.23 -9.32 11.23
CA PHE A 60 -1.02 -8.73 10.14
C PHE A 60 -0.74 -9.45 8.82
N LYS A 61 -1.63 -9.24 7.85
CA LYS A 61 -1.41 -9.57 6.44
C LYS A 61 -1.06 -8.27 5.72
N TRP A 62 -0.06 -8.31 4.86
CA TRP A 62 0.15 -7.23 3.90
C TRP A 62 -0.44 -7.60 2.54
N ASP A 63 -1.09 -6.65 1.89
CA ASP A 63 -1.61 -6.79 0.54
C ASP A 63 -0.99 -5.69 -0.32
N PHE A 64 -0.02 -6.08 -1.14
CA PHE A 64 0.91 -5.16 -1.81
C PHE A 64 0.61 -5.05 -3.30
N TYR A 65 0.57 -3.80 -3.78
CA TYR A 65 0.39 -3.46 -5.18
C TYR A 65 1.52 -2.54 -5.67
N ASN A 66 2.02 -2.80 -6.87
CA ASN A 66 2.89 -1.89 -7.60
C ASN A 66 2.10 -0.66 -8.07
N ALA A 67 2.81 0.41 -8.45
CA ALA A 67 2.22 1.66 -8.94
C ALA A 67 1.24 1.50 -10.13
N ASP A 68 1.38 0.44 -10.94
CA ASP A 68 0.46 0.14 -12.05
C ASP A 68 -0.82 -0.59 -11.61
N GLY A 69 -0.93 -0.95 -10.33
CA GLY A 69 -2.04 -1.70 -9.76
C GLY A 69 -1.90 -3.23 -9.89
N SER A 70 -0.78 -3.74 -10.40
CA SER A 70 -0.47 -5.18 -10.32
C SER A 70 -0.17 -5.58 -8.87
N SER A 71 -0.65 -6.76 -8.47
CA SER A 71 -0.36 -7.34 -7.15
C SER A 71 1.07 -7.89 -7.15
N ALA A 72 1.79 -7.69 -6.05
CA ALA A 72 3.13 -8.22 -5.84
C ALA A 72 3.21 -9.00 -4.53
N GLU A 73 3.96 -10.10 -4.53
CA GLU A 73 4.03 -11.00 -3.37
C GLU A 73 4.99 -10.48 -2.29
N MET A 74 6.08 -9.81 -2.67
CA MET A 74 7.06 -9.32 -1.71
C MET A 74 7.91 -8.15 -2.25
N CYS A 75 8.18 -7.18 -1.38
CA CYS A 75 9.24 -6.20 -1.58
C CYS A 75 10.02 -6.01 -0.27
N GLY A 76 11.32 -6.33 -0.27
CA GLY A 76 12.15 -6.25 0.95
C GLY A 76 12.28 -4.83 1.51
N ASN A 77 12.19 -3.79 0.66
CA ASN A 77 12.17 -2.40 1.11
C ASN A 77 10.82 -2.03 1.74
N GLY A 78 9.72 -2.50 1.14
CA GLY A 78 8.37 -2.35 1.68
C GLY A 78 8.22 -3.03 3.03
N GLY A 79 8.79 -4.24 3.20
CA GLY A 79 8.72 -4.99 4.45
C GLY A 79 9.38 -4.26 5.62
N ARG A 80 10.51 -3.57 5.37
CA ARG A 80 11.15 -2.71 6.38
C ARG A 80 10.33 -1.47 6.72
N CYS A 81 9.54 -0.96 5.78
CA CYS A 81 8.68 0.20 6.04
C CYS A 81 7.49 -0.19 6.91
N VAL A 82 6.83 -1.31 6.60
CA VAL A 82 5.62 -1.74 7.34
C VAL A 82 5.92 -2.18 8.78
N ALA A 83 7.16 -2.60 9.06
CA ALA A 83 7.57 -3.04 10.39
C ALA A 83 7.85 -1.90 11.40
N GLN A 84 7.78 -0.62 10.99
CA GLN A 84 8.06 0.55 11.83
C GLN A 84 6.78 1.24 12.28
#